data_AF-A0A1Z5KIY6-F1
#
_entry.id   AF-A0A1Z5KIY6-F1
#
_cell.length_a   1.000
_cell.length_b   1.000
_cell.length_c   1.000
_cell.angle_alpha   90.00
_cell.angle_beta   90.00
_cell.angle_gamma   90.00
#
_symmetry.space_group_name_H-M   'P 1'
#
loop_
_entity.id
_entity.type
_entity.pdbx_description
1 polymer ?
#
loop_
_entity_poly.entity_id
_entity_poly.type
_entity_poly.pdbx_seq_one_letter_code
_entity_poly.pdbx_strand_id
1 'polypeptide(L)'
;MTDRERQENELEFVTAAYEPTEAWCSKERGLFTIHRSLRAGPLAWLLRISLPKQYPGGGQILQIEVKVNEENTRDRKVAFQLQPALHKVCQQVAESLRGEEALYAVLNAAEEWMHENEDKWINESAQRKLSEEDEHFTPDARKSHVCLGRKLIYSHHIISKRKRADILDLARQLSLTGFMKIGWPGLIIVEGSEEDCQLFYDGIKGWSWQYLVVRGEMQEKCKELEKSRLFPVFAEVDSMSVVTNRCREVGLEALFRTSMKVYGTDDKDETDAFISRSDTEEMYGALVLVDHMNDGSTYRKWLRKVCHENDVLIMLQQFFPNDDHLKRPKIVVGLVGGNVKNVLKQWRTRKVDVDSKGKPCLERMMTVLVEGFLEHVPRAEINWEEVGHDERFLNTTTDNVKGLASTIGGKEWRKAVEQL
;
A
#
# COMPACT_ATOMS: atom_id res chain seq x y z
N MET A 1 26.02 -7.10 26.59
CA MET A 1 26.20 -7.25 25.14
C MET A 1 27.41 -6.44 24.75
N THR A 2 28.40 -7.07 24.13
CA THR A 2 29.59 -6.37 23.62
C THR A 2 29.24 -5.56 22.38
N ASP A 3 30.00 -4.52 22.05
CA ASP A 3 29.79 -3.75 20.80
C ASP A 3 29.81 -4.65 19.57
N ARG A 4 30.61 -5.72 19.60
CA ARG A 4 30.67 -6.69 18.52
C ARG A 4 29.38 -7.50 18.35
N GLU A 5 28.79 -7.97 19.45
CA GLU A 5 27.50 -8.67 19.41
C GLU A 5 26.38 -7.74 18.90
N ARG A 6 26.42 -6.45 19.27
CA ARG A 6 25.48 -5.44 18.77
C ARG A 6 25.61 -5.24 17.26
N GLN A 7 26.84 -5.09 16.77
CA GLN A 7 27.10 -5.02 15.33
C GLN A 7 26.64 -6.27 14.58
N GLU A 8 26.88 -7.46 15.14
CA GLU A 8 26.47 -8.73 14.53
C GLU A 8 24.94 -8.84 14.44
N ASN A 9 24.20 -8.39 15.46
CA ASN A 9 22.74 -8.32 15.42
C ASN A 9 22.22 -7.34 14.35
N GLU A 10 22.85 -6.15 14.21
CA GLU A 10 22.49 -5.18 13.18
C GLU A 10 22.75 -5.74 11.76
N LEU A 11 23.80 -6.55 11.57
CA LEU A 11 24.09 -7.22 10.30
C LEU A 11 23.11 -8.36 10.00
N GLU A 12 22.71 -9.13 11.01
CA GLU A 12 21.71 -10.19 10.88
C GLU A 12 20.35 -9.61 10.47
N PHE A 13 19.96 -8.48 11.07
CA PHE A 13 18.77 -7.75 10.68
C PHE A 13 18.79 -7.39 9.19
N VAL A 14 19.89 -6.81 8.68
CA VAL A 14 19.99 -6.43 7.26
C VAL A 14 19.87 -7.65 6.35
N THR A 15 20.47 -8.78 6.75
CA THR A 15 20.42 -10.02 5.97
C THR A 15 19.02 -10.64 5.95
N ALA A 16 18.23 -10.46 7.02
CA ALA A 16 16.87 -10.98 7.13
C ALA A 16 15.82 -10.05 6.49
N ALA A 17 16.07 -8.74 6.48
CA ALA A 17 15.12 -7.72 6.05
C ALA A 17 15.19 -7.39 4.55
N TYR A 18 16.33 -7.65 3.89
CA TYR A 18 16.57 -7.25 2.51
C TYR A 18 17.07 -8.41 1.65
N GLU A 19 16.66 -8.42 0.39
CA GLU A 19 17.22 -9.34 -0.61
C GLU A 19 18.70 -8.98 -0.90
N PRO A 20 19.55 -9.97 -1.27
CA PRO A 20 20.99 -9.71 -1.54
C PRO A 20 21.27 -8.69 -2.65
N THR A 21 20.29 -8.43 -3.52
CA THR A 21 20.36 -7.43 -4.60
C THR A 21 19.98 -6.03 -4.12
N GLU A 22 19.30 -5.93 -2.97
CA GLU A 22 18.82 -4.69 -2.36
C GLU A 22 19.76 -4.18 -1.28
N ALA A 23 20.26 -5.08 -0.43
CA ALA A 23 21.31 -4.80 0.52
C ALA A 23 22.23 -6.01 0.72
N TRP A 24 23.52 -5.76 0.92
CA TRP A 24 24.48 -6.82 1.25
C TRP A 24 25.57 -6.34 2.19
N CYS A 25 26.14 -7.29 2.92
CA CYS A 25 27.22 -7.05 3.87
C CYS A 25 28.56 -7.46 3.26
N SER A 26 29.58 -6.63 3.42
CA SER A 26 30.96 -6.97 3.09
C SER A 26 31.88 -6.64 4.27
N LYS A 27 33.13 -7.12 4.21
CA LYS A 27 34.16 -6.76 5.17
C LYS A 27 35.29 -6.04 4.45
N GLU A 28 35.43 -4.75 4.72
CA GLU A 28 36.39 -3.87 4.05
C GLU A 28 37.36 -3.27 5.04
N ARG A 29 38.66 -3.43 4.79
CA ARG A 29 39.73 -2.94 5.69
C ARG A 29 39.53 -3.36 7.17
N GLY A 30 38.89 -4.52 7.37
CA GLY A 30 38.60 -5.08 8.70
C GLY A 30 37.37 -4.52 9.41
N LEU A 31 36.57 -3.67 8.76
CA LEU A 31 35.28 -3.16 9.24
C LEU A 31 34.14 -3.88 8.52
N PHE A 32 32.99 -4.03 9.20
CA PHE A 32 31.76 -4.45 8.54
C PHE A 32 31.18 -3.27 7.77
N THR A 33 30.80 -3.51 6.51
CA THR A 33 30.23 -2.49 5.63
C THR A 33 28.94 -3.01 5.02
N ILE A 34 27.86 -2.26 5.19
CA ILE A 34 26.58 -2.51 4.55
C ILE A 34 26.50 -1.68 3.29
N HIS A 35 26.04 -2.29 2.21
CA HIS A 35 25.77 -1.64 0.94
C HIS A 35 24.27 -1.72 0.69
N ARG A 36 23.62 -0.59 0.44
CA ARG A 36 22.18 -0.48 0.17
C ARG A 36 21.97 0.19 -1.19
N SER A 37 21.29 -0.52 -2.09
CA SER A 37 20.91 -0.03 -3.41
C SER A 37 19.61 0.77 -3.32
N LEU A 38 19.70 2.10 -3.44
CA LEU A 38 18.56 3.01 -3.35
C LEU A 38 18.12 3.39 -4.76
N ARG A 39 16.86 3.11 -5.12
CA ARG A 39 16.26 3.51 -6.39
C ARG A 39 15.02 4.33 -6.12
N ALA A 40 14.86 5.42 -6.85
CA ALA A 40 13.57 6.08 -6.94
C ALA A 40 13.39 6.70 -8.33
N GLY A 41 12.36 6.22 -9.03
CA GLY A 41 12.14 6.50 -10.44
C GLY A 41 13.41 6.31 -11.29
N PRO A 42 13.88 7.34 -12.02
CA PRO A 42 15.05 7.25 -12.88
C PRO A 42 16.40 7.37 -12.13
N LEU A 43 16.39 7.58 -10.82
CA LEU A 43 17.58 7.88 -10.03
C LEU A 43 18.03 6.67 -9.21
N ALA A 44 19.34 6.46 -9.14
CA ALA A 44 19.92 5.36 -8.38
C ALA A 44 21.19 5.79 -7.62
N TRP A 45 21.29 5.38 -6.36
CA TRP A 45 22.44 5.56 -5.50
C TRP A 45 22.84 4.27 -4.80
N LEU A 46 24.10 4.19 -4.41
CA LEU A 46 24.64 3.19 -3.52
C LEU A 46 25.01 3.87 -2.20
N LEU A 47 24.26 3.55 -1.15
CA LEU A 47 24.55 3.95 0.21
C LEU A 47 25.47 2.90 0.84
N ARG A 48 26.62 3.33 1.37
CA ARG A 48 27.59 2.46 2.05
C ARG A 48 27.74 2.94 3.48
N ILE A 49 27.57 2.01 4.41
CA ILE A 49 27.60 2.27 5.84
C ILE A 49 28.65 1.37 6.47
N SER A 50 29.78 1.92 6.88
CA SER A 50 30.82 1.15 7.57
C SER A 50 30.72 1.31 9.08
N LEU A 51 30.82 0.20 9.80
CA LEU A 51 30.71 0.10 11.26
C LEU A 51 32.11 0.14 11.87
N PRO A 52 32.53 1.23 12.54
CA PRO A 52 33.82 1.29 13.21
C PRO A 52 33.92 0.29 14.36
N LYS A 53 35.14 -0.10 14.74
CA LYS A 53 35.35 -1.11 15.79
C LYS A 53 34.80 -0.72 17.16
N GLN A 54 34.70 0.58 17.46
CA GLN A 54 34.20 1.10 18.72
C GLN A 54 32.79 1.69 18.59
N TYR A 55 32.08 1.39 17.50
CA TYR A 55 30.64 1.63 17.42
C TYR A 55 29.91 0.38 17.95
N PRO A 56 28.74 0.52 18.58
CA PRO A 56 28.10 1.77 18.98
C PRO A 56 28.65 2.37 20.30
N GLY A 57 29.12 1.55 21.25
CA GLY A 57 29.35 1.95 22.63
C GLY A 57 30.58 2.81 22.92
N GLY A 58 31.60 2.81 22.07
CA GLY A 58 32.83 3.59 22.23
C GLY A 58 32.80 4.99 21.60
N GLY A 59 31.63 5.50 21.22
CA GLY A 59 31.44 6.89 20.77
C GLY A 59 31.88 7.18 19.34
N GLN A 60 32.24 6.14 18.57
CA GLN A 60 32.36 6.23 17.11
C GLN A 60 30.97 6.10 16.48
N ILE A 61 30.73 6.87 15.42
CA ILE A 61 29.48 6.84 14.64
C ILE A 61 29.69 6.06 13.33
N LEU A 62 28.60 5.66 12.69
CA LEU A 62 28.62 5.03 11.38
C LEU A 62 29.32 5.93 10.34
N GLN A 63 30.13 5.32 9.47
CA GLN A 63 30.77 6.02 8.36
C GLN A 63 29.89 5.90 7.12
N ILE A 64 29.32 7.03 6.70
CA ILE A 64 28.35 7.11 5.61
C ILE A 64 29.03 7.57 4.33
N GLU A 65 28.90 6.80 3.26
CA GLU A 65 29.21 7.21 1.90
C GLU A 65 27.98 7.01 0.99
N VAL A 66 27.68 7.99 0.16
CA VAL A 66 26.64 7.89 -0.87
C VAL A 66 27.31 8.10 -2.21
N LYS A 67 27.13 7.15 -3.14
CA LYS A 67 27.63 7.23 -4.52
C LYS A 67 26.47 7.13 -5.51
N VAL A 68 26.50 7.93 -6.57
CA VAL A 68 25.56 7.75 -7.69
C VAL A 68 25.85 6.42 -8.38
N ASN A 69 24.80 5.64 -8.63
CA ASN A 69 24.91 4.40 -9.40
C ASN A 69 24.76 4.73 -10.89
N GLU A 70 25.87 5.01 -11.55
CA GLU A 70 25.90 5.49 -12.95
C GLU A 70 25.33 4.51 -13.98
N GLU A 71 25.34 3.22 -13.67
CA GLU A 71 24.82 2.17 -14.54
C GLU A 71 23.29 2.08 -14.48
N ASN A 72 22.71 2.43 -13.33
CA ASN A 72 21.28 2.28 -13.06
C ASN A 72 20.52 3.61 -13.04
N THR A 73 21.22 4.75 -13.02
CA THR A 73 20.62 6.08 -13.05
C THR A 73 20.48 6.58 -14.50
N ARG A 74 19.29 7.08 -14.85
CA ARG A 74 19.00 7.66 -16.18
C ARG A 74 19.22 9.18 -16.24
N ASP A 75 19.19 9.87 -15.09
CA ASP A 75 19.51 11.30 -14.98
C ASP A 75 20.66 11.53 -13.98
N ARG A 76 21.89 11.38 -14.49
CA ARG A 76 23.12 11.53 -13.69
C ARG A 76 23.24 12.91 -13.07
N LYS A 77 22.81 13.97 -13.79
CA LYS A 77 22.97 15.35 -13.32
C LYS A 77 22.13 15.60 -12.08
N VAL A 78 20.87 15.17 -12.09
CA VAL A 78 19.97 15.26 -10.92
C VAL A 78 20.48 14.36 -9.80
N ALA A 79 20.94 13.14 -10.12
CA ALA A 79 21.47 12.22 -9.12
C ALA A 79 22.69 12.81 -8.37
N PHE A 80 23.61 13.47 -9.08
CA PHE A 80 24.77 14.16 -8.48
C PHE A 80 24.38 15.41 -7.70
N GLN A 81 23.38 16.17 -8.15
CA GLN A 81 22.88 17.35 -7.43
C GLN A 81 22.29 17.00 -6.06
N LEU A 82 21.62 15.85 -5.99
CA LEU A 82 20.88 15.39 -4.81
C LEU A 82 21.71 14.55 -3.84
N GLN A 83 22.79 13.94 -4.32
CA GLN A 83 23.70 13.12 -3.52
C GLN A 83 24.16 13.79 -2.20
N PRO A 84 24.53 15.09 -2.14
CA PRO A 84 24.96 15.72 -0.90
C PRO A 84 23.84 15.84 0.15
N ALA A 85 22.59 16.03 -0.29
CA ALA A 85 21.45 16.14 0.61
C ALA A 85 21.11 14.79 1.25
N LEU A 86 21.10 13.72 0.45
CA LEU A 86 20.94 12.35 0.94
C LEU A 86 22.07 11.98 1.91
N HIS A 87 23.33 12.27 1.55
CA HIS A 87 24.48 12.05 2.44
C HIS A 87 24.32 12.78 3.77
N LYS A 88 23.91 14.05 3.73
CA LYS A 88 23.72 14.89 4.92
C LYS A 88 22.66 14.32 5.86
N VAL A 89 21.52 13.84 5.35
CA VAL A 89 20.45 13.27 6.18
C VAL A 89 20.93 11.99 6.87
N CYS A 90 21.54 11.08 6.13
CA CYS A 90 22.11 9.85 6.70
C CYS A 90 23.18 10.17 7.75
N GLN A 91 24.04 11.16 7.50
CA GLN A 91 25.09 11.59 8.42
C GLN A 91 24.52 12.19 9.71
N GLN A 92 23.48 13.03 9.61
CA GLN A 92 22.82 13.63 10.78
C GLN A 92 22.17 12.60 11.69
N VAL A 93 21.57 11.54 11.12
CA VAL A 93 20.97 10.44 11.89
C VAL A 93 22.04 9.58 12.57
N ALA A 94 23.16 9.32 11.89
CA ALA A 94 24.30 8.62 12.50
C ALA A 94 24.90 9.42 13.68
N GLU A 95 24.92 10.75 13.59
CA GLU A 95 25.43 11.63 14.63
C GLU A 95 24.48 11.76 15.83
N SER A 96 23.17 11.79 15.60
CA SER A 96 22.18 11.94 16.67
C SER A 96 22.08 10.70 17.57
N LEU A 97 22.44 9.53 17.05
CA LEU A 97 22.41 8.24 17.75
C LEU A 97 23.81 7.79 18.22
N ARG A 98 24.70 8.75 18.49
CA ARG A 98 26.04 8.46 18.99
C ARG A 98 26.00 7.70 20.32
N GLY A 99 26.62 6.53 20.36
CA GLY A 99 26.58 5.64 21.53
C GLY A 99 25.55 4.51 21.41
N GLU A 100 24.68 4.58 20.41
CA GLU A 100 23.56 3.67 20.18
C GLU A 100 23.62 3.01 18.79
N GLU A 101 22.82 1.96 18.60
CA GLU A 101 22.63 1.28 17.31
C GLU A 101 21.83 2.21 16.38
N ALA A 102 22.48 2.65 15.30
CA ALA A 102 22.00 3.64 14.36
C ALA A 102 21.81 3.10 12.94
N LEU A 103 22.20 1.85 12.63
CA LEU A 103 22.23 1.34 11.25
C LEU A 103 20.84 1.37 10.63
N TYR A 104 19.86 0.82 11.34
CA TYR A 104 18.47 0.78 10.88
C TYR A 104 17.89 2.18 10.71
N ALA A 105 18.15 3.08 11.64
CA ALA A 105 17.68 4.46 11.57
C ALA A 105 18.25 5.20 10.35
N VAL A 106 19.53 4.98 10.02
CA VAL A 106 20.16 5.56 8.83
C VAL A 106 19.58 4.97 7.54
N LEU A 107 19.32 3.66 7.49
CA LEU A 107 18.69 3.02 6.33
C LEU A 107 17.27 3.58 6.10
N ASN A 108 16.47 3.71 7.15
CA ASN A 108 15.11 4.28 7.05
C ASN A 108 15.14 5.75 6.65
N ALA A 109 16.04 6.55 7.24
CA ALA A 109 16.16 7.96 6.89
C ALA A 109 16.54 8.15 5.41
N ALA A 110 17.34 7.24 4.85
CA ALA A 110 17.64 7.23 3.43
C ALA A 110 16.38 6.91 2.59
N GLU A 111 15.57 5.93 2.98
CA GLU A 111 14.33 5.55 2.28
C GLU A 111 13.25 6.63 2.37
N GLU A 112 13.05 7.22 3.56
CA GLU A 112 12.12 8.35 3.78
C GLU A 112 12.53 9.56 2.96
N TRP A 113 13.81 9.93 2.99
CA TRP A 113 14.32 11.03 2.16
C TRP A 113 14.11 10.76 0.67
N MET A 114 14.20 9.51 0.23
CA MET A 114 13.90 9.15 -1.15
C MET A 114 12.42 9.34 -1.47
N HIS A 115 11.51 8.86 -0.63
CA HIS A 115 10.08 9.03 -0.87
C HIS A 115 9.62 10.50 -0.83
N GLU A 116 10.13 11.29 0.11
CA GLU A 116 9.74 12.71 0.27
C GLU A 116 10.17 13.59 -0.90
N ASN A 117 11.22 13.18 -1.61
CA ASN A 117 11.73 13.94 -2.74
C ASN A 117 11.24 13.36 -4.09
N GLU A 118 10.52 12.23 -4.09
CA GLU A 118 9.95 11.57 -5.27
C GLU A 118 9.04 12.49 -6.10
N ASP A 119 8.16 13.24 -5.42
CA ASP A 119 7.25 14.20 -6.05
C ASP A 119 7.95 15.47 -6.55
N LYS A 120 9.06 15.87 -5.92
CA LYS A 120 9.85 17.04 -6.34
C LYS A 120 10.64 16.75 -7.63
N TRP A 121 11.09 15.51 -7.82
CA TRP A 121 11.87 15.08 -9.00
C TRP A 121 11.04 15.05 -10.30
N ILE A 122 9.76 14.68 -10.19
CA ILE A 122 8.81 14.67 -11.32
C ILE A 122 8.48 16.11 -11.74
N ASN A 123 8.38 17.03 -10.79
CA ASN A 123 8.04 18.42 -11.04
C ASN A 123 9.21 19.25 -11.59
N GLU A 124 10.46 19.04 -11.14
CA GLU A 124 11.64 19.80 -11.62
C GLU A 124 12.09 19.41 -13.05
N SER A 125 11.78 18.19 -13.49
CA SER A 125 12.00 17.76 -14.89
C SER A 125 10.90 18.27 -15.84
N ALA A 126 9.69 18.51 -15.32
CA ALA A 126 8.57 19.10 -16.06
C ALA A 126 8.63 20.64 -16.14
N GLN A 127 9.15 21.31 -15.11
CA GLN A 127 9.23 22.78 -15.03
C GLN A 127 10.27 23.44 -15.95
N ARG A 128 11.02 22.66 -16.75
CA ARG A 128 11.91 23.20 -17.79
C ARG A 128 11.28 23.33 -19.17
N LYS A 129 9.96 23.09 -19.32
CA LYS A 129 9.29 23.16 -20.64
C LYS A 129 7.92 23.82 -20.73
N LEU A 130 7.29 24.28 -19.66
CA LEU A 130 5.95 24.90 -19.75
C LEU A 130 5.87 26.09 -18.80
N SER A 131 6.40 27.22 -19.27
CA SER A 131 5.93 28.54 -18.86
C SER A 131 4.93 29.01 -19.91
N GLU A 132 3.80 29.52 -19.41
CA GLU A 132 2.72 30.26 -20.08
C GLU A 132 1.46 29.44 -20.46
N GLU A 133 0.32 30.02 -20.06
CA GLU A 133 -1.10 29.64 -20.25
C GLU A 133 -1.65 28.59 -19.25
N ASP A 134 -2.65 28.83 -18.40
CA ASP A 134 -3.67 29.89 -18.38
C ASP A 134 -4.26 30.06 -16.96
N GLU A 135 -4.47 31.31 -16.56
CA GLU A 135 -5.31 31.71 -15.43
C GLU A 135 -6.77 31.74 -15.86
N HIS A 136 -7.61 30.84 -15.33
CA HIS A 136 -8.96 31.15 -14.81
C HIS A 136 -9.71 29.87 -14.44
N PHE A 137 -10.09 29.74 -13.17
CA PHE A 137 -11.36 29.10 -12.84
C PHE A 137 -11.99 29.81 -11.64
N THR A 138 -13.08 30.52 -11.90
CA THR A 138 -13.96 31.06 -10.86
C THR A 138 -14.79 29.92 -10.25
N PRO A 139 -15.23 30.06 -8.98
CA PRO A 139 -15.92 29.01 -8.26
C PRO A 139 -17.41 29.03 -8.63
N ASP A 140 -17.92 27.92 -9.17
CA ASP A 140 -19.36 27.72 -9.29
C ASP A 140 -19.88 26.77 -8.20
N ALA A 141 -20.84 27.30 -7.45
CA ALA A 141 -21.43 26.70 -6.28
C ALA A 141 -22.26 25.47 -6.63
N ARG A 142 -21.93 24.32 -6.05
CA ARG A 142 -22.81 23.14 -6.06
C ARG A 142 -22.87 22.53 -4.66
N LYS A 143 -23.93 22.91 -3.93
CA LYS A 143 -24.50 22.28 -2.72
C LYS A 143 -23.47 21.61 -1.79
N SER A 144 -23.15 22.31 -0.70
CA SER A 144 -22.23 21.91 0.38
C SER A 144 -22.54 20.53 0.96
N HIS A 145 -21.93 19.49 0.41
CA HIS A 145 -21.79 18.21 1.09
C HIS A 145 -20.55 18.30 1.98
N VAL A 146 -20.71 18.12 3.29
CA VAL A 146 -19.60 18.03 4.22
C VAL A 146 -19.15 16.56 4.28
N CYS A 147 -17.85 16.31 4.16
CA CYS A 147 -17.30 14.96 4.28
C CYS A 147 -17.02 14.66 5.76
N LEU A 148 -17.74 13.71 6.34
CA LEU A 148 -17.46 13.19 7.67
C LEU A 148 -16.34 12.15 7.56
N GLY A 149 -15.24 12.39 8.25
CA GLY A 149 -14.10 11.50 8.35
C GLY A 149 -14.07 10.75 9.67
N ARG A 150 -13.65 9.49 9.63
CA ARG A 150 -13.35 8.68 10.81
C ARG A 150 -11.98 8.04 10.61
N LYS A 151 -11.06 8.25 11.54
CA LYS A 151 -9.72 7.65 11.51
C LYS A 151 -9.48 6.85 12.78
N LEU A 152 -8.97 5.64 12.61
CA LEU A 152 -8.45 4.80 13.68
C LEU A 152 -6.93 4.74 13.56
N ILE A 153 -6.29 5.39 14.52
CA ILE A 153 -4.85 5.57 14.60
C ILE A 153 -4.31 4.63 15.66
N TYR A 154 -3.37 3.79 15.27
CA TYR A 154 -2.65 2.90 16.15
C TYR A 154 -1.34 3.54 16.57
N SER A 155 -0.99 3.43 17.85
CA SER A 155 0.30 3.84 18.39
C SER A 155 0.89 2.74 19.26
N HIS A 156 2.22 2.77 19.44
CA HIS A 156 2.91 1.83 20.33
C HIS A 156 2.33 1.88 21.77
N HIS A 157 2.17 3.09 22.32
CA HIS A 157 1.49 3.32 23.59
C HIS A 157 1.12 4.79 23.80
N ILE A 158 0.12 5.04 24.66
CA ILE A 158 -0.26 6.39 25.12
C ILE A 158 -0.26 6.40 26.65
N ILE A 159 0.91 6.66 27.26
CA ILE A 159 1.08 6.65 28.73
C ILE A 159 1.30 8.06 29.29
N SER A 160 2.06 8.90 28.61
CA SER A 160 2.45 10.23 29.10
C SER A 160 1.23 11.11 29.38
N LYS A 161 1.08 11.58 30.62
CA LYS A 161 0.00 12.49 31.03
C LYS A 161 -0.05 13.76 30.18
N ARG A 162 1.13 14.29 29.81
CA ARG A 162 1.25 15.48 28.96
C ARG A 162 0.74 15.19 27.55
N LYS A 163 1.21 14.10 26.94
CA LYS A 163 0.75 13.67 25.61
C LYS A 163 -0.76 13.45 25.56
N ARG A 164 -1.35 12.89 26.62
CA ARG A 164 -2.81 12.71 26.74
C ARG A 164 -3.55 14.05 26.81
N ALA A 165 -3.09 14.98 27.64
CA ALA A 165 -3.68 16.32 27.72
C ALA A 165 -3.59 17.04 26.36
N ASP A 166 -2.44 16.96 25.69
CA ASP A 166 -2.24 17.57 24.38
C ASP A 166 -3.18 16.95 23.31
N ILE A 167 -3.43 15.63 23.33
CA ILE A 167 -4.40 14.97 22.43
C ILE A 167 -5.82 15.48 22.68
N LEU A 168 -6.23 15.56 23.95
CA LEU A 168 -7.57 16.07 24.32
C LEU A 168 -7.76 17.51 23.87
N ASP A 169 -6.73 18.34 24.03
CA ASP A 169 -6.77 19.75 23.66
C ASP A 169 -6.83 19.93 22.14
N LEU A 170 -6.03 19.16 21.39
CA LEU A 170 -6.04 19.20 19.93
C LEU A 170 -7.38 18.70 19.36
N ALA A 171 -7.92 17.60 19.89
CA ALA A 171 -9.24 17.11 19.47
C ALA A 171 -10.34 18.15 19.72
N ARG A 172 -10.28 18.87 20.85
CA ARG A 172 -11.23 19.95 21.16
C ARG A 172 -11.08 21.15 20.23
N GLN A 173 -9.85 21.56 19.93
CA GLN A 173 -9.57 22.68 19.01
C GLN A 173 -10.11 22.40 17.60
N LEU A 174 -10.02 21.15 17.15
CA LEU A 174 -10.51 20.70 15.84
C LEU A 174 -11.96 20.21 15.87
N SER A 175 -12.68 20.42 16.98
CA SER A 175 -14.08 19.99 17.15
C SER A 175 -14.33 18.51 16.83
N LEU A 176 -13.36 17.64 17.13
CA LEU A 176 -13.44 16.20 16.91
C LEU A 176 -14.09 15.48 18.09
N THR A 177 -14.83 14.41 17.79
CA THR A 177 -15.38 13.47 18.76
C THR A 177 -14.73 12.09 18.61
N GLY A 178 -14.92 11.18 19.57
CA GLY A 178 -14.28 9.86 19.54
C GLY A 178 -13.65 9.48 20.87
N PHE A 179 -12.53 8.77 20.85
CA PHE A 179 -11.82 8.44 22.08
C PHE A 179 -10.39 7.97 21.84
N MET A 180 -9.56 8.08 22.87
CA MET A 180 -8.26 7.42 22.92
C MET A 180 -8.21 6.34 24.00
N LYS A 181 -7.62 5.20 23.68
CA LYS A 181 -7.31 4.13 24.62
C LYS A 181 -5.87 4.30 25.11
N ILE A 182 -5.72 4.51 26.42
CA ILE A 182 -4.41 4.72 27.07
C ILE A 182 -3.67 3.40 27.31
N GLY A 183 -2.37 3.48 27.59
CA GLY A 183 -1.52 2.31 27.84
C GLY A 183 -1.08 1.60 26.55
N TRP A 184 -0.96 0.28 26.60
CA TRP A 184 -0.42 -0.58 25.52
C TRP A 184 -1.50 -1.51 24.90
N PRO A 185 -1.59 -1.63 23.57
CA PRO A 185 -1.21 -0.58 22.61
C PRO A 185 -2.05 0.68 22.86
N GLY A 186 -1.62 1.82 22.32
CA GLY A 186 -2.42 3.04 22.36
C GLY A 186 -3.27 3.15 21.09
N LEU A 187 -4.57 3.42 21.23
CA LEU A 187 -5.46 3.63 20.08
C LEU A 187 -6.10 5.00 20.15
N ILE A 188 -6.35 5.61 19.00
CA ILE A 188 -7.08 6.87 18.88
C ILE A 188 -8.11 6.71 17.78
N ILE A 189 -9.38 6.92 18.11
CA ILE A 189 -10.47 7.03 17.14
C ILE A 189 -10.94 8.47 17.15
N VAL A 190 -10.88 9.12 15.99
CA VAL A 190 -11.41 10.47 15.78
C VAL A 190 -12.53 10.42 14.75
N GLU A 191 -13.54 11.25 14.96
CA GLU A 191 -14.68 11.48 14.08
C GLU A 191 -14.96 12.99 14.01
N GLY A 192 -15.14 13.51 12.80
CA GLY A 192 -15.35 14.94 12.54
C GLY A 192 -15.29 15.23 11.05
N SER A 193 -14.99 16.47 10.65
CA SER A 193 -14.76 16.73 9.22
C SER A 193 -13.51 15.97 8.76
N GLU A 194 -13.49 15.47 7.52
CA GLU A 194 -12.31 14.74 7.01
C GLU A 194 -11.05 15.61 7.07
N GLU A 195 -11.19 16.91 6.80
CA GLU A 195 -10.10 17.89 6.90
C GLU A 195 -9.58 17.99 8.33
N ASP A 196 -10.45 18.10 9.34
CA ASP A 196 -10.06 18.17 10.74
C ASP A 196 -9.45 16.84 11.24
N CYS A 197 -9.98 15.70 10.79
CA CYS A 197 -9.42 14.38 11.09
C CYS A 197 -8.00 14.23 10.53
N GLN A 198 -7.76 14.76 9.33
CA GLN A 198 -6.44 14.76 8.71
C GLN A 198 -5.49 15.72 9.43
N LEU A 199 -5.93 16.95 9.72
CA LEU A 199 -5.16 17.94 10.50
C LEU A 199 -4.79 17.43 11.89
N PHE A 200 -5.70 16.71 12.54
CA PHE A 200 -5.43 16.07 13.83
C PHE A 200 -4.32 15.03 13.71
N TYR A 201 -4.41 14.13 12.72
CA TYR A 201 -3.38 13.11 12.51
C TYR A 201 -2.03 13.74 12.20
N ASP A 202 -1.98 14.70 11.28
CA ASP A 202 -0.74 15.39 10.92
C ASP A 202 -0.15 16.15 12.11
N GLY A 203 -1.00 16.76 12.94
CA GLY A 203 -0.62 17.44 14.17
C GLY A 203 0.03 16.50 15.20
N ILE A 204 -0.54 15.32 15.44
CA ILE A 204 0.04 14.36 16.39
C ILE A 204 1.21 13.57 15.77
N LYS A 205 1.26 13.40 14.45
CA LYS A 205 2.29 12.61 13.75
C LYS A 205 3.70 13.15 14.03
N GLY A 206 3.85 14.46 14.16
CA GLY A 206 5.13 15.11 14.48
C GLY A 206 5.59 14.99 15.93
N TRP A 207 4.82 14.35 16.82
CA TRP A 207 5.21 14.18 18.23
C TRP A 207 6.14 12.98 18.41
N SER A 208 6.75 12.86 19.59
CA SER A 208 7.68 11.77 19.93
C SER A 208 6.96 10.42 20.12
N TRP A 209 6.62 9.75 19.02
CA TRP A 209 6.08 8.39 19.00
C TRP A 209 7.16 7.37 18.63
N GLN A 210 7.15 6.21 19.28
CA GLN A 210 7.95 5.06 18.82
C GLN A 210 7.35 4.40 17.58
N TYR A 211 6.02 4.44 17.46
CA TYR A 211 5.26 3.98 16.30
C TYR A 211 3.88 4.64 16.34
N LEU A 212 3.45 5.20 15.21
CA LEU A 212 2.13 5.78 14.98
C LEU A 212 1.73 5.54 13.53
N VAL A 213 0.53 5.02 13.28
CA VAL A 213 0.05 4.74 11.92
C VAL A 213 -1.48 4.78 11.88
N VAL A 214 -2.06 5.28 10.79
CA VAL A 214 -3.49 5.09 10.55
C VAL A 214 -3.73 3.66 10.05
N ARG A 215 -4.60 2.91 10.73
CA ARG A 215 -4.91 1.52 10.36
C ARG A 215 -6.34 1.30 9.87
N GLY A 216 -7.19 2.31 10.01
CA GLY A 216 -8.54 2.29 9.46
C GLY A 216 -8.99 3.71 9.20
N GLU A 217 -9.60 3.92 8.04
CA GLU A 217 -10.23 5.18 7.68
C GLU A 217 -11.60 4.90 7.07
N MET A 218 -12.55 5.77 7.35
CA MET A 218 -13.87 5.74 6.74
C MET A 218 -14.33 7.16 6.46
N GLN A 219 -14.82 7.41 5.25
CA GLN A 219 -15.34 8.70 4.84
C GLN A 219 -16.80 8.56 4.39
N GLU A 220 -17.63 9.49 4.82
CA GLU A 220 -19.06 9.50 4.54
C GLU A 220 -19.52 10.90 4.12
N LYS A 221 -20.19 10.99 2.97
CA LYS A 221 -20.78 12.26 2.54
C LYS A 221 -22.05 12.51 3.33
N CYS A 222 -22.08 13.58 4.11
CA CYS A 222 -23.23 13.95 4.90
C CYS A 222 -23.76 15.35 4.53
N LYS A 223 -25.01 15.62 4.91
CA LYS A 223 -25.61 16.96 4.78
C LYS A 223 -25.37 17.80 6.04
N GLU A 224 -25.37 17.16 7.20
CA GLU A 224 -25.13 17.77 8.50
C GLU A 224 -24.16 16.90 9.29
N LEU A 225 -22.98 17.44 9.58
CA LEU A 225 -21.91 16.72 10.26
C LEU A 225 -22.34 16.26 11.66
N GLU A 226 -22.91 17.16 12.46
CA GLU A 226 -23.32 16.89 13.85
C GLU A 226 -24.34 15.76 13.99
N LYS A 227 -25.29 15.63 13.06
CA LYS A 227 -26.29 14.54 13.08
C LYS A 227 -25.71 13.18 12.65
N SER A 228 -24.56 13.21 11.97
CA SER A 228 -23.92 12.01 11.41
C SER A 228 -22.82 11.47 12.33
N ARG A 229 -22.47 12.20 13.40
CA ARG A 229 -21.52 11.75 14.42
C ARG A 229 -22.11 10.62 15.25
N LEU A 230 -21.30 9.61 15.51
CA LEU A 230 -21.62 8.45 16.34
C LEU A 230 -21.13 8.64 17.78
N PHE A 231 -20.10 9.46 17.98
CA PHE A 231 -19.57 9.77 19.31
C PHE A 231 -19.98 11.17 19.77
N PRO A 232 -20.52 11.32 21.00
CA PRO A 232 -20.99 12.62 21.49
C PRO A 232 -19.86 13.54 21.96
N VAL A 233 -18.74 12.97 22.42
CA VAL A 233 -17.56 13.70 22.93
C VAL A 233 -16.28 12.95 22.59
N PHE A 234 -15.13 13.62 22.67
CA PHE A 234 -13.83 12.96 22.67
C PHE A 234 -13.42 12.59 24.12
N ALA A 235 -13.17 11.30 24.39
CA ALA A 235 -12.92 10.80 25.75
C ALA A 235 -11.66 9.91 25.89
N GLU A 236 -11.13 9.79 27.10
CA GLU A 236 -10.14 8.76 27.44
C GLU A 236 -10.83 7.46 27.87
N VAL A 237 -10.29 6.33 27.45
CA VAL A 237 -10.69 4.98 27.90
C VAL A 237 -9.48 4.16 28.31
N ASP A 238 -9.65 3.24 29.26
CA ASP A 238 -8.55 2.52 29.91
C ASP A 238 -8.29 1.11 29.37
N SER A 239 -9.29 0.49 28.70
CA SER A 239 -9.22 -0.91 28.29
C SER A 239 -9.70 -1.15 26.86
N MET A 240 -9.20 -2.22 26.25
CA MET A 240 -9.54 -2.61 24.87
C MET A 240 -10.99 -3.07 24.73
N SER A 241 -11.53 -3.73 25.76
CA SER A 241 -12.94 -4.17 25.78
C SER A 241 -13.90 -2.99 25.67
N VAL A 242 -13.59 -1.86 26.32
CA VAL A 242 -14.37 -0.62 26.17
C VAL A 242 -14.32 -0.09 24.73
N VAL A 243 -13.16 -0.14 24.08
CA VAL A 243 -13.01 0.25 22.66
C VAL A 243 -13.87 -0.64 21.77
N THR A 244 -13.74 -1.96 21.89
CA THR A 244 -14.49 -2.93 21.07
C THR A 244 -15.99 -2.79 21.26
N ASN A 245 -16.47 -2.67 22.50
CA ASN A 245 -17.89 -2.50 22.80
C ASN A 245 -18.44 -1.20 22.22
N ARG A 246 -17.74 -0.07 22.42
CA ARG A 246 -18.18 1.22 21.85
C ARG A 246 -18.22 1.19 20.33
N CYS A 247 -17.22 0.58 19.68
CA CYS A 247 -17.23 0.42 18.22
C CYS A 247 -18.39 -0.47 17.76
N ARG A 248 -18.69 -1.55 18.47
CA ARG A 248 -19.82 -2.44 18.15
C ARG A 248 -21.16 -1.74 18.29
N GLU A 249 -21.39 -1.02 19.39
CA GLU A 249 -22.64 -0.31 19.68
C GLU A 249 -23.00 0.71 18.60
N VAL A 250 -22.00 1.33 17.97
CA VAL A 250 -22.19 2.33 16.91
C VAL A 250 -21.95 1.79 15.49
N GLY A 251 -21.79 0.47 15.33
CA GLY A 251 -21.61 -0.16 14.01
C GLY A 251 -20.23 0.03 13.35
N LEU A 252 -19.22 0.44 14.10
CA LEU A 252 -17.82 0.57 13.65
C LEU A 252 -16.96 -0.67 13.96
N GLU A 253 -17.57 -1.83 14.21
CA GLU A 253 -16.84 -3.08 14.50
C GLU A 253 -15.90 -3.49 13.35
N ALA A 254 -16.32 -3.29 12.09
CA ALA A 254 -15.48 -3.57 10.92
C ALA A 254 -14.25 -2.66 10.87
N LEU A 255 -14.42 -1.36 11.12
CA LEU A 255 -13.32 -0.38 11.18
C LEU A 255 -12.32 -0.77 12.28
N PHE A 256 -12.82 -1.20 13.44
CA PHE A 256 -12.00 -1.68 14.55
C PHE A 256 -11.25 -2.98 14.21
N ARG A 257 -11.91 -3.99 13.64
CA ARG A 257 -11.29 -5.28 13.27
C ARG A 257 -10.19 -5.12 12.23
N THR A 258 -10.46 -4.36 11.15
CA THR A 258 -9.47 -4.01 10.12
C THR A 258 -8.24 -3.38 10.73
N SER A 259 -8.43 -2.48 11.71
CA SER A 259 -7.31 -1.79 12.34
C SER A 259 -6.45 -2.70 13.24
N MET A 260 -7.03 -3.75 13.82
CA MET A 260 -6.33 -4.64 14.75
C MET A 260 -5.56 -5.75 14.03
N LYS A 261 -5.66 -5.85 12.69
CA LYS A 261 -5.10 -6.97 11.91
C LYS A 261 -5.52 -8.34 12.46
N VAL A 262 -6.66 -8.39 13.15
CA VAL A 262 -7.27 -9.63 13.61
C VAL A 262 -8.05 -10.15 12.42
N TYR A 263 -7.33 -10.85 11.56
CA TYR A 263 -7.92 -11.77 10.60
C TYR A 263 -8.39 -12.96 11.43
N GLY A 264 -9.69 -13.27 11.37
CA GLY A 264 -10.24 -14.42 12.08
C GLY A 264 -9.56 -15.71 11.60
N THR A 265 -8.65 -16.24 12.40
CA THR A 265 -8.40 -17.67 12.51
C THR A 265 -9.10 -18.10 13.78
N ASP A 266 -10.38 -18.45 13.68
CA ASP A 266 -11.15 -19.28 14.62
C ASP A 266 -12.62 -19.17 14.22
N ASP A 267 -13.01 -19.97 13.22
CA ASP A 267 -14.40 -20.42 12.97
C ASP A 267 -14.33 -21.79 12.26
N LYS A 268 -13.46 -22.66 12.77
CA LYS A 268 -13.54 -24.11 12.57
C LYS A 268 -13.77 -24.69 13.96
N ASP A 269 -15.02 -24.93 14.31
CA ASP A 269 -15.48 -26.12 15.06
C ASP A 269 -16.82 -25.98 15.81
N GLU A 270 -17.59 -24.87 15.73
CA GLU A 270 -18.84 -24.77 16.54
C GLU A 270 -20.14 -24.33 15.86
N THR A 271 -20.30 -24.47 14.55
CA THR A 271 -21.62 -24.28 13.90
C THR A 271 -21.95 -25.35 12.88
N ASP A 272 -22.02 -26.60 13.32
CA ASP A 272 -22.64 -27.71 12.59
C ASP A 272 -24.13 -27.90 12.97
N ALA A 273 -24.78 -26.87 13.52
CA ALA A 273 -26.16 -26.99 13.96
C ALA A 273 -26.91 -25.64 14.02
N PHE A 274 -27.15 -24.99 12.87
CA PHE A 274 -28.44 -24.29 12.68
C PHE A 274 -28.74 -24.05 11.20
N ILE A 275 -29.91 -24.55 10.81
CA ILE A 275 -30.37 -24.77 9.45
C ILE A 275 -30.86 -23.48 8.79
N SER A 276 -30.52 -23.36 7.50
CA SER A 276 -31.19 -22.63 6.41
C SER A 276 -31.62 -21.18 6.65
N ARG A 277 -31.01 -20.26 5.90
CA ARG A 277 -31.76 -19.26 5.13
C ARG A 277 -30.93 -18.83 3.92
N SER A 278 -31.56 -18.93 2.77
CA SER A 278 -31.11 -18.47 1.47
C SER A 278 -30.85 -16.97 1.49
N ASP A 279 -29.60 -16.57 1.26
CA ASP A 279 -29.30 -15.28 0.63
C ASP A 279 -28.40 -15.62 -0.56
N THR A 280 -28.99 -15.58 -1.75
CA THR A 280 -28.25 -15.60 -3.01
C THR A 280 -27.45 -14.30 -3.06
N GLU A 281 -26.19 -14.32 -2.62
CA GLU A 281 -25.25 -13.24 -2.90
C GLU A 281 -25.13 -13.11 -4.43
N GLU A 282 -25.76 -12.09 -5.01
CA GLU A 282 -25.66 -11.78 -6.42
C GLU A 282 -24.19 -11.43 -6.75
N MET A 283 -23.45 -12.38 -7.32
CA MET A 283 -22.05 -12.19 -7.69
C MET A 283 -21.96 -11.43 -9.01
N TYR A 284 -21.18 -10.35 -9.06
CA TYR A 284 -20.92 -9.61 -10.29
C TYR A 284 -19.65 -10.14 -10.96
N GLY A 285 -19.66 -10.24 -12.29
CA GLY A 285 -18.53 -10.69 -13.08
C GLY A 285 -18.20 -9.73 -14.22
N ALA A 286 -16.92 -9.64 -14.60
CA ALA A 286 -16.48 -9.00 -15.82
C ALA A 286 -15.39 -9.81 -16.52
N LEU A 287 -15.54 -10.01 -17.83
CA LEU A 287 -14.53 -10.60 -18.71
C LEU A 287 -13.87 -9.49 -19.52
N VAL A 288 -12.55 -9.44 -19.46
CA VAL A 288 -11.74 -8.34 -19.97
C VAL A 288 -10.66 -8.86 -20.91
N LEU A 289 -10.56 -8.28 -22.10
CA LEU A 289 -9.45 -8.50 -23.02
C LEU A 289 -8.34 -7.47 -22.76
N VAL A 290 -7.12 -7.95 -22.57
CA VAL A 290 -5.91 -7.15 -22.48
C VAL A 290 -5.19 -7.20 -23.83
N ASP A 291 -4.96 -6.03 -24.43
CA ASP A 291 -4.41 -5.94 -25.80
C ASP A 291 -2.92 -6.32 -25.85
N HIS A 292 -2.16 -5.88 -24.84
CA HIS A 292 -0.75 -6.18 -24.66
C HIS A 292 -0.37 -6.06 -23.19
N MET A 293 0.72 -6.72 -22.83
CA MET A 293 1.28 -6.73 -21.49
C MET A 293 2.81 -6.70 -21.61
N ASN A 294 3.37 -5.51 -21.83
CA ASN A 294 4.79 -5.34 -22.12
C ASN A 294 5.67 -5.60 -20.90
N ASP A 295 5.21 -5.24 -19.70
CA ASP A 295 5.79 -5.69 -18.42
C ASP A 295 4.87 -6.69 -17.71
N GLY A 296 4.93 -7.94 -18.16
CA GLY A 296 4.11 -9.01 -17.63
C GLY A 296 4.24 -9.25 -16.12
N SER A 297 5.43 -9.14 -15.54
CA SER A 297 5.61 -9.46 -14.12
C SER A 297 4.99 -8.40 -13.23
N THR A 298 5.25 -7.12 -13.53
CA THR A 298 4.71 -6.00 -12.73
C THR A 298 3.21 -5.88 -12.88
N TYR A 299 2.68 -6.03 -14.11
CA TYR A 299 1.26 -5.96 -14.38
C TYR A 299 0.49 -7.05 -13.62
N ARG A 300 0.98 -8.30 -13.66
CA ARG A 300 0.34 -9.42 -12.94
C ARG A 300 0.41 -9.26 -11.43
N LYS A 301 1.55 -8.83 -10.88
CA LYS A 301 1.68 -8.54 -9.43
C LYS A 301 0.68 -7.48 -8.99
N TRP A 302 0.55 -6.41 -9.77
CA TRP A 302 -0.41 -5.34 -9.51
C TRP A 302 -1.85 -5.87 -9.57
N LEU A 303 -2.20 -6.62 -10.61
CA LEU A 303 -3.57 -7.10 -10.82
C LEU A 303 -4.00 -8.06 -9.71
N ARG A 304 -3.11 -8.97 -9.27
CA ARG A 304 -3.35 -9.87 -8.12
C ARG A 304 -3.51 -9.11 -6.82
N LYS A 305 -2.64 -8.12 -6.55
CA LYS A 305 -2.71 -7.28 -5.36
C LYS A 305 -4.05 -6.53 -5.29
N VAL A 306 -4.46 -5.90 -6.40
CA VAL A 306 -5.71 -5.13 -6.44
C VAL A 306 -6.94 -6.04 -6.34
N CYS A 307 -6.93 -7.21 -6.97
CA CYS A 307 -8.03 -8.18 -6.83
C CYS A 307 -8.14 -8.68 -5.38
N HIS A 308 -7.02 -8.99 -4.73
CA HIS A 308 -6.98 -9.39 -3.31
C HIS A 308 -7.46 -8.26 -2.37
N GLU A 309 -7.00 -7.02 -2.58
CA GLU A 309 -7.43 -5.83 -1.82
C GLU A 309 -8.94 -5.54 -1.92
N ASN A 310 -9.60 -6.04 -2.98
CA ASN A 310 -11.02 -5.82 -3.24
C ASN A 310 -11.89 -7.07 -3.03
N ASP A 311 -11.32 -8.19 -2.58
CA ASP A 311 -12.01 -9.49 -2.49
C ASP A 311 -12.68 -9.88 -3.82
N VAL A 312 -11.90 -9.79 -4.90
CA VAL A 312 -12.31 -10.18 -6.24
C VAL A 312 -11.48 -11.39 -6.66
N LEU A 313 -12.17 -12.46 -7.04
CA LEU A 313 -11.56 -13.63 -7.66
C LEU A 313 -11.10 -13.28 -9.07
N ILE A 314 -9.95 -13.82 -9.46
CA ILE A 314 -9.32 -13.52 -10.74
C ILE A 314 -8.98 -14.79 -11.51
N MET A 315 -9.33 -14.81 -12.78
CA MET A 315 -8.80 -15.72 -13.80
C MET A 315 -7.93 -14.90 -14.74
N LEU A 316 -6.70 -15.32 -15.01
CA LEU A 316 -5.79 -14.67 -15.94
C LEU A 316 -5.20 -15.72 -16.89
N GLN A 317 -5.53 -15.62 -18.18
CA GLN A 317 -5.17 -16.63 -19.18
C GLN A 317 -4.64 -15.98 -20.46
N GLN A 318 -3.63 -16.59 -21.06
CA GLN A 318 -3.03 -16.22 -22.34
C GLN A 318 -3.13 -17.40 -23.30
N PHE A 319 -3.58 -17.15 -24.53
CA PHE A 319 -3.75 -18.19 -25.56
C PHE A 319 -3.51 -17.65 -26.96
N PHE A 320 -3.24 -18.52 -27.92
CA PHE A 320 -3.13 -18.16 -29.34
C PHE A 320 -4.47 -18.43 -30.03
N PRO A 321 -5.08 -17.48 -30.77
CA PRO A 321 -6.38 -17.70 -31.40
C PRO A 321 -6.37 -18.91 -32.36
N ASN A 322 -7.24 -19.90 -32.09
CA ASN A 322 -7.28 -21.20 -32.78
C ASN A 322 -5.96 -21.99 -32.69
N ASP A 323 -5.20 -21.74 -31.63
CA ASP A 323 -3.86 -22.28 -31.38
C ASP A 323 -2.86 -22.01 -32.53
N ASP A 324 -3.12 -20.94 -33.29
CA ASP A 324 -2.26 -20.45 -34.37
C ASP A 324 -1.13 -19.58 -33.80
N HIS A 325 0.03 -20.19 -33.58
CA HIS A 325 1.21 -19.54 -33.02
C HIS A 325 1.85 -18.46 -33.93
N LEU A 326 1.38 -18.31 -35.17
CA LEU A 326 1.78 -17.20 -36.05
C LEU A 326 1.04 -15.91 -35.71
N LYS A 327 -0.09 -16.01 -35.01
CA LYS A 327 -0.85 -14.86 -34.52
C LYS A 327 -0.31 -14.39 -33.18
N ARG A 328 -0.59 -13.13 -32.84
CA ARG A 328 -0.27 -12.59 -31.51
C ARG A 328 -1.12 -13.28 -30.44
N PRO A 329 -0.54 -13.62 -29.28
CA PRO A 329 -1.30 -14.18 -28.18
C PRO A 329 -2.32 -13.16 -27.67
N LYS A 330 -3.49 -13.65 -27.26
CA LYS A 330 -4.54 -12.89 -26.60
C LYS A 330 -4.46 -13.14 -25.10
N ILE A 331 -4.69 -12.11 -24.30
CA ILE A 331 -4.72 -12.20 -22.84
C ILE A 331 -6.12 -11.83 -22.36
N VAL A 332 -6.74 -12.72 -21.60
CA VAL A 332 -8.09 -12.53 -21.07
C VAL A 332 -8.05 -12.62 -19.55
N VAL A 333 -8.77 -11.71 -18.91
CA VAL A 333 -8.92 -11.62 -17.46
C VAL A 333 -10.39 -11.72 -17.10
N GLY A 334 -10.74 -12.74 -16.30
CA GLY A 334 -12.05 -12.87 -15.67
C GLY A 334 -11.98 -12.34 -14.24
N LEU A 335 -12.88 -11.44 -13.87
CA LEU A 335 -13.01 -10.91 -12.52
C LEU A 335 -14.37 -11.29 -11.97
N VAL A 336 -14.43 -11.81 -10.74
CA VAL A 336 -15.68 -12.23 -10.09
C VAL A 336 -15.70 -11.80 -8.62
N GLY A 337 -16.75 -11.09 -8.21
CA GLY A 337 -16.92 -10.65 -6.81
C GLY A 337 -17.77 -9.38 -6.69
N GLY A 338 -18.09 -8.99 -5.46
CA GLY A 338 -18.92 -7.81 -5.18
C GLY A 338 -18.29 -6.49 -5.61
N ASN A 339 -16.95 -6.42 -5.67
CA ASN A 339 -16.19 -5.18 -5.92
C ASN A 339 -15.51 -5.12 -7.29
N VAL A 340 -15.93 -5.95 -8.26
CA VAL A 340 -15.33 -5.99 -9.61
C VAL A 340 -15.29 -4.60 -10.26
N LYS A 341 -16.34 -3.78 -10.09
CA LYS A 341 -16.39 -2.41 -10.61
C LYS A 341 -15.28 -1.51 -10.05
N ASN A 342 -14.88 -1.72 -8.79
CA ASN A 342 -13.78 -0.97 -8.18
C ASN A 342 -12.43 -1.39 -8.79
N VAL A 343 -12.22 -2.70 -8.99
CA VAL A 343 -11.03 -3.22 -9.67
C VAL A 343 -10.92 -2.65 -11.09
N LEU A 344 -12.00 -2.69 -11.89
CA LEU A 344 -12.02 -2.10 -13.24
C LEU A 344 -11.74 -0.60 -13.24
N LYS A 345 -12.24 0.15 -12.24
CA LYS A 345 -11.97 1.58 -12.09
C LYS A 345 -10.49 1.83 -11.79
N GLN A 346 -9.91 1.10 -10.84
CA GLN A 346 -8.49 1.21 -10.52
C GLN A 346 -7.62 0.86 -11.73
N TRP A 347 -7.99 -0.20 -12.45
CA TRP A 347 -7.30 -0.66 -13.65
C TRP A 347 -7.27 0.39 -14.76
N ARG A 348 -8.38 1.10 -15.01
CA ARG A 348 -8.43 2.18 -16.01
C ARG A 348 -7.65 3.44 -15.62
N THR A 349 -7.33 3.63 -14.34
CA THR A 349 -6.75 4.89 -13.82
C THR A 349 -5.27 4.78 -13.47
N ARG A 350 -4.72 3.58 -13.37
CA ARG A 350 -3.31 3.35 -13.00
C ARG A 350 -2.46 3.02 -14.22
N LYS A 351 -1.22 3.51 -14.22
CA LYS A 351 -0.21 3.20 -15.25
C LYS A 351 0.44 1.85 -14.95
N VAL A 352 -0.28 0.78 -15.29
CA VAL A 352 0.09 -0.60 -14.94
C VAL A 352 0.97 -1.29 -15.98
N ASP A 353 1.10 -0.69 -17.17
CA ASP A 353 1.98 -1.17 -18.24
C ASP A 353 2.95 -0.08 -18.71
N VAL A 354 3.92 -0.50 -19.51
CA VAL A 354 4.86 0.37 -20.21
C VAL A 354 4.64 0.32 -21.71
N ASP A 355 4.84 1.45 -22.40
CA ASP A 355 4.77 1.48 -23.86
C ASP A 355 5.95 0.73 -24.49
N SER A 356 5.95 0.60 -25.82
CA SER A 356 7.05 -0.02 -26.59
C SER A 356 8.41 0.68 -26.44
N LYS A 357 8.46 1.82 -25.74
CA LYS A 357 9.65 2.61 -25.42
C LYS A 357 9.99 2.59 -23.92
N GLY A 358 9.30 1.77 -23.13
CA GLY A 358 9.54 1.58 -21.69
C GLY A 358 9.06 2.73 -20.80
N LYS A 359 8.13 3.57 -21.27
CA LYS A 359 7.52 4.64 -20.47
C LYS A 359 6.19 4.16 -19.85
N PRO A 360 5.87 4.56 -18.61
CA PRO A 360 4.57 4.24 -18.00
C PRO A 360 3.41 4.70 -18.87
N CYS A 361 2.61 3.76 -19.34
CA CYS A 361 1.57 4.00 -20.31
C CYS A 361 0.20 4.14 -19.62
N LEU A 362 -0.60 5.12 -20.04
CA LEU A 362 -2.00 5.30 -19.63
C LEU A 362 -2.96 4.56 -20.57
N GLU A 363 -2.46 3.54 -21.26
CA GLU A 363 -3.22 2.88 -22.30
C GLU A 363 -4.54 2.37 -21.71
N ARG A 364 -5.62 2.97 -22.21
CA ARG A 364 -7.02 2.59 -22.00
C ARG A 364 -7.32 1.21 -22.60
N MET A 365 -6.34 0.32 -22.65
CA MET A 365 -6.27 -0.85 -23.50
C MET A 365 -6.64 -2.13 -22.76
N MET A 366 -7.74 -2.02 -22.02
CA MET A 366 -8.53 -3.17 -21.62
C MET A 366 -9.94 -3.00 -22.21
N THR A 367 -10.39 -4.00 -22.96
CA THR A 367 -11.75 -4.03 -23.49
C THR A 367 -12.58 -4.94 -22.59
N VAL A 368 -13.60 -4.39 -21.93
CA VAL A 368 -14.59 -5.23 -21.23
C VAL A 368 -15.44 -5.90 -22.30
N LEU A 369 -15.32 -7.21 -22.43
CA LEU A 369 -16.04 -7.99 -23.43
C LEU A 369 -17.49 -8.24 -22.98
N VAL A 370 -17.66 -8.62 -21.72
CA VAL A 370 -18.95 -8.87 -21.07
C VAL A 370 -18.81 -8.50 -19.58
N GLU A 371 -19.85 -7.90 -19.00
CA GLU A 371 -19.98 -7.74 -17.55
C GLU A 371 -21.45 -7.86 -17.13
N GLY A 372 -21.70 -8.32 -15.91
CA GLY A 372 -23.06 -8.53 -15.42
C GLY A 372 -23.10 -9.37 -14.15
N PHE A 373 -24.30 -9.60 -13.64
CA PHE A 373 -24.53 -10.55 -12.55
C PHE A 373 -24.40 -11.97 -13.07
N LEU A 374 -23.78 -12.84 -12.28
CA LEU A 374 -23.55 -14.24 -12.58
C LEU A 374 -24.60 -15.09 -11.87
N GLU A 375 -25.26 -15.97 -12.64
CA GLU A 375 -26.29 -16.87 -12.11
C GLU A 375 -25.71 -17.94 -11.17
N HIS A 376 -24.46 -18.37 -11.41
CA HIS A 376 -23.75 -19.34 -10.58
C HIS A 376 -22.24 -19.15 -10.73
N VAL A 377 -21.52 -19.04 -9.60
CA VAL A 377 -20.04 -19.01 -9.58
C VAL A 377 -19.56 -20.30 -8.93
N PRO A 378 -18.90 -21.21 -9.68
CA PRO A 378 -18.47 -22.47 -9.13
C PRO A 378 -17.15 -22.29 -8.35
N ARG A 379 -17.26 -21.68 -7.16
CA ARG A 379 -16.13 -21.42 -6.24
C ARG A 379 -15.35 -22.69 -5.86
N ALA A 380 -16.02 -23.84 -5.84
CA ALA A 380 -15.41 -25.13 -5.48
C ALA A 380 -14.91 -25.95 -6.70
N GLU A 381 -15.34 -25.62 -7.93
CA GLU A 381 -14.96 -26.39 -9.13
C GLU A 381 -13.71 -25.81 -9.81
N ILE A 382 -13.33 -24.58 -9.44
CA ILE A 382 -12.19 -23.87 -10.00
C ILE A 382 -11.14 -23.64 -8.92
N ASN A 383 -9.92 -24.09 -9.19
CA ASN A 383 -8.77 -23.70 -8.39
C ASN A 383 -8.32 -22.28 -8.77
N TRP A 384 -8.85 -21.27 -8.09
CA TRP A 384 -8.57 -19.86 -8.36
C TRP A 384 -7.10 -19.47 -8.17
N GLU A 385 -6.36 -20.18 -7.32
CA GLU A 385 -4.91 -20.01 -7.16
C GLU A 385 -4.17 -20.43 -8.44
N GLU A 386 -4.56 -21.54 -9.06
CA GLU A 386 -3.95 -22.00 -10.32
C GLU A 386 -4.30 -21.07 -11.48
N VAL A 387 -5.58 -20.73 -11.67
CA VAL A 387 -6.02 -19.97 -12.85
C VAL A 387 -5.77 -18.46 -12.78
N GLY A 388 -5.51 -17.92 -11.59
CA GLY A 388 -5.32 -16.48 -11.35
C GLY A 388 -3.92 -16.09 -10.85
N HIS A 389 -3.25 -16.99 -10.10
CA HIS A 389 -2.05 -16.63 -9.34
C HIS A 389 -0.79 -17.36 -9.82
N ASP A 390 -0.89 -18.60 -10.29
CA ASP A 390 0.27 -19.38 -10.71
C ASP A 390 0.67 -19.11 -12.18
N GLU A 391 1.90 -18.64 -12.39
CA GLU A 391 2.41 -18.29 -13.73
C GLU A 391 2.58 -19.51 -14.66
N ARG A 392 2.65 -20.73 -14.10
CA ARG A 392 2.76 -21.97 -14.88
C ARG A 392 1.49 -22.25 -15.69
N PHE A 393 0.35 -21.73 -15.24
CA PHE A 393 -0.96 -21.92 -15.87
C PHE A 393 -1.42 -20.69 -16.65
N LEU A 394 -0.52 -19.72 -16.88
CA LEU A 394 -0.82 -18.53 -17.66
C LEU A 394 -1.09 -18.85 -19.13
N ASN A 395 -0.28 -19.74 -19.73
CA ASN A 395 -0.46 -20.12 -21.13
C ASN A 395 -1.34 -21.35 -21.24
N THR A 396 -2.36 -21.30 -22.09
CA THR A 396 -3.30 -22.42 -22.28
C THR A 396 -3.84 -22.46 -23.72
N THR A 397 -4.61 -23.50 -24.04
CA THR A 397 -5.24 -23.65 -25.36
C THR A 397 -6.51 -22.83 -25.47
N THR A 398 -6.90 -22.52 -26.70
CA THR A 398 -8.16 -21.82 -26.99
C THR A 398 -9.37 -22.54 -26.37
N ASP A 399 -9.40 -23.87 -26.41
CA ASP A 399 -10.50 -24.66 -25.87
C ASP A 399 -10.55 -24.65 -24.34
N ASN A 400 -9.40 -24.62 -23.67
CA ASN A 400 -9.34 -24.51 -22.20
C ASN A 400 -9.87 -23.15 -21.73
N VAL A 401 -9.52 -22.04 -22.40
CA VAL A 401 -10.08 -20.71 -22.06
C VAL A 401 -11.58 -20.68 -22.26
N LYS A 402 -12.10 -21.26 -23.34
CA LYS A 402 -13.55 -21.37 -23.58
C LYS A 402 -14.25 -22.18 -22.49
N GLY A 403 -13.62 -23.27 -22.04
CA GLY A 403 -14.08 -24.10 -20.93
C GLY A 403 -14.19 -23.28 -19.64
N LEU A 404 -13.09 -22.64 -19.22
CA LEU A 404 -13.05 -21.79 -18.02
C LEU A 404 -14.06 -20.63 -18.09
N ALA A 405 -14.13 -19.94 -19.23
CA ALA A 405 -15.08 -18.85 -19.44
C ALA A 405 -16.53 -19.34 -19.32
N SER A 406 -16.84 -20.52 -19.88
CA SER A 406 -18.16 -21.14 -19.78
C SER A 406 -18.52 -21.55 -18.35
N THR A 407 -17.54 -22.05 -17.59
CA THR A 407 -17.72 -22.47 -16.20
C THR A 407 -17.91 -21.27 -15.27
N ILE A 408 -17.17 -20.18 -15.48
CA ILE A 408 -17.22 -18.99 -14.62
C ILE A 408 -18.42 -18.08 -14.93
N GLY A 409 -18.57 -17.70 -16.21
CA GLY A 409 -19.54 -16.68 -16.62
C GLY A 409 -20.56 -17.17 -17.63
N GLY A 410 -20.74 -18.49 -17.73
CA GLY A 410 -21.77 -19.11 -18.55
C GLY A 410 -21.57 -18.90 -20.05
N LYS A 411 -22.67 -19.01 -20.79
CA LYS A 411 -22.68 -18.97 -22.26
C LYS A 411 -22.21 -17.61 -22.81
N GLU A 412 -22.43 -16.53 -22.08
CA GLU A 412 -22.06 -15.18 -22.53
C GLU A 412 -20.55 -14.99 -22.57
N TRP A 413 -19.84 -15.39 -21.51
CA TRP A 413 -18.38 -15.34 -21.46
C TRP A 413 -17.75 -16.28 -22.49
N ARG A 414 -18.30 -17.49 -22.65
CA ARG A 414 -17.85 -18.42 -23.70
C ARG A 414 -17.96 -17.81 -25.10
N LYS A 415 -19.12 -17.23 -25.44
CA LYS A 415 -19.35 -16.61 -26.74
C LYS A 415 -18.44 -15.41 -26.99
N ALA A 416 -18.14 -14.64 -25.94
CA ALA A 416 -17.20 -13.54 -26.02
C ALA A 416 -15.77 -14.01 -26.34
N VAL A 417 -15.31 -15.12 -25.73
CA VAL A 417 -14.00 -15.72 -26.05
C VAL A 417 -13.97 -16.31 -27.46
N GLU A 418 -15.06 -16.90 -27.94
CA GLU A 418 -15.17 -17.45 -29.31
C GLU A 418 -15.05 -16.37 -30.42
N GLN A 419 -15.20 -15.10 -30.07
CA GLN A 419 -15.07 -13.96 -31.01
C GLN A 419 -13.66 -13.34 -31.05
N LEU A 420 -12.74 -13.79 -30.19
CA LEU A 420 -11.35 -13.33 -30.10
C LEU A 420 -10.40 -14.13 -31.02
#